data_AF-A0A6P2D6M6-F1
#
_entry.id   AF-A0A6P2D6M6-F1
#
_cell.length_a   1.000
_cell.length_b   1.000
_cell.length_c   1.000
_cell.angle_alpha   90.00
_cell.angle_beta   90.00
_cell.angle_gamma   90.00
#
_symmetry.space_group_name_H-M   'P 1'
#
loop_
_entity.id
_entity.type
_entity.pdbx_description
1 polymer ?
#
loop_
_entity_poly.entity_id
_entity_poly.type
_entity_poly.pdbx_seq_one_letter_code
_entity_poly.pdbx_strand_id
1 'polypeptide(L)'
;MVPALCRTLGVKGHRPIVGTWDCKDMLYVFASVNVVTSQLHTKTVAGRTGLYRRTGESKARRLQRAFAEHLRQIAVRYPAQKHPRVVLIIDNAPWHAGEGVQAALRARAWNSSACPVTVRNST
;
A
#
# COMPACT_ATOMS: atom_id res chain seq x y z
N MET A 1 9.94 5.60 22.55
CA MET A 1 10.07 5.92 23.99
C MET A 1 8.96 5.19 24.73
N VAL A 2 9.17 3.91 25.09
CA VAL A 2 8.20 3.09 25.84
C VAL A 2 8.88 2.38 27.03
N PRO A 3 9.35 3.09 28.07
CA PRO A 3 9.61 2.44 29.34
C PRO A 3 8.82 3.14 30.45
N ALA A 4 7.51 2.86 30.55
CA ALA A 4 6.72 3.29 31.71
C ALA A 4 5.38 2.55 31.89
N LEU A 5 4.75 2.04 30.82
CA LEU A 5 3.38 1.49 30.88
C LEU A 5 3.17 0.39 31.92
N CYS A 6 4.10 -0.56 32.10
CA CYS A 6 3.96 -1.59 33.14
C CYS A 6 4.02 -1.01 34.57
N ARG A 7 4.79 0.06 34.79
CA ARG A 7 4.89 0.73 36.09
C ARG A 7 3.67 1.60 36.36
N THR A 8 3.15 2.26 35.32
CA THR A 8 1.96 3.13 35.39
C THR A 8 0.67 2.34 35.58
N LEU A 9 0.55 1.15 34.98
CA LEU A 9 -0.69 0.35 35.02
C LEU A 9 -0.74 -0.71 36.13
N GLY A 10 0.32 -0.86 36.94
CA GLY A 10 0.34 -1.80 38.07
C GLY A 10 0.22 -3.30 37.70
N VAL A 11 0.24 -3.63 36.40
CA VAL A 11 0.12 -5.00 35.90
C VAL A 11 1.46 -5.72 36.00
N LYS A 12 1.61 -6.54 37.04
CA LYS A 12 2.71 -7.51 37.17
C LYS A 12 2.28 -8.82 36.50
N GLY A 13 3.02 -9.25 35.48
CA GLY A 13 2.80 -10.55 34.82
C GLY A 13 1.75 -10.57 33.70
N HIS A 14 0.94 -9.52 33.53
CA HIS A 14 0.11 -9.37 32.34
C HIS A 14 0.89 -8.67 31.23
N ARG A 15 1.03 -9.32 30.08
CA ARG A 15 1.73 -8.78 28.91
C ARG A 15 0.68 -8.20 27.96
N PRO A 16 0.36 -6.89 28.03
CA PRO A 16 -0.62 -6.31 27.13
C PRO A 16 -0.11 -6.46 25.69
N ILE A 17 -0.94 -7.04 24.81
CA ILE A 17 -0.64 -7.20 23.39
C ILE A 17 -0.94 -5.87 22.69
N VAL A 18 -0.13 -4.85 22.99
CA VAL A 18 -0.21 -3.54 22.32
C VAL A 18 1.18 -3.18 21.83
N GLY A 19 1.37 -3.38 20.53
CA GLY A 19 2.64 -3.14 19.86
C GLY A 19 3.78 -4.02 20.38
N THR A 20 4.79 -4.18 19.56
CA THR A 20 6.07 -4.69 20.03
C THR A 20 6.71 -3.65 20.96
N TRP A 21 7.22 -4.08 22.11
CA TRP A 21 7.81 -3.24 23.18
C TRP A 21 8.94 -2.31 22.67
N ASP A 22 9.50 -2.63 21.52
CA ASP A 22 10.59 -1.95 20.84
C ASP A 22 10.12 -1.07 19.66
N CYS A 23 8.81 -0.85 19.49
CA CYS A 23 8.25 -0.11 18.36
C CYS A 23 8.69 -0.66 16.98
N LYS A 24 8.96 -1.97 16.86
CA LYS A 24 9.42 -2.58 15.59
C LYS A 24 8.29 -2.88 14.60
N ASP A 25 7.05 -2.61 14.97
CA ASP A 25 5.94 -2.67 14.04
C ASP A 25 6.04 -1.49 13.07
N MET A 26 6.23 -1.82 11.80
CA MET A 26 6.34 -0.84 10.73
C MET A 26 4.96 -0.61 10.10
N LEU A 27 4.62 0.63 9.78
CA LEU A 27 3.44 0.95 8.99
C LEU A 27 3.89 1.50 7.65
N TYR A 28 3.49 0.85 6.56
CA TYR A 28 3.63 1.40 5.23
C TYR A 28 2.38 2.22 4.89
N VAL A 29 2.57 3.38 4.28
CA VAL A 29 1.47 4.20 3.78
C VAL A 29 1.65 4.32 2.27
N PHE A 30 0.68 3.80 1.53
CA PHE A 30 0.52 4.14 0.12
C PHE A 30 -0.26 5.44 0.04
N ALA A 31 0.27 6.40 -0.70
CA ALA A 31 -0.36 7.68 -0.95
C ALA A 31 -0.39 7.92 -2.45
N SER A 32 -1.54 8.32 -2.98
CA SER A 32 -1.68 8.81 -4.35
C SER A 32 -2.38 10.16 -4.33
N VAL A 33 -1.84 11.11 -5.08
CA VAL A 33 -2.38 12.47 -5.19
C VAL A 33 -2.80 12.71 -6.63
N ASN A 34 -4.03 13.17 -6.80
CA ASN A 34 -4.46 13.71 -8.07
C ASN A 34 -3.92 15.13 -8.22
N VAL A 35 -2.97 15.33 -9.13
CA VAL A 35 -2.29 16.63 -9.34
C VAL A 35 -3.21 17.72 -9.87
N VAL A 36 -4.37 17.38 -10.44
CA VAL A 36 -5.34 18.36 -10.96
C VAL A 36 -6.29 18.84 -9.87
N THR A 37 -6.76 17.91 -9.03
CA THR A 37 -7.79 18.21 -8.01
C THR A 37 -7.24 18.31 -6.59
N SER A 38 -5.96 18.01 -6.40
CA SER A 38 -5.29 17.87 -5.09
C SER A 38 -5.92 16.80 -4.17
N GLN A 39 -6.75 15.90 -4.70
CA GLN A 39 -7.33 14.82 -3.90
C GLN A 39 -6.26 13.80 -3.53
N LEU A 40 -6.07 13.61 -2.21
CA LEU A 40 -5.18 12.63 -1.63
C LEU A 40 -5.95 11.35 -1.26
N HIS A 41 -5.43 10.21 -1.73
CA HIS A 41 -5.94 8.88 -1.40
C HIS A 41 -4.85 8.10 -0.67
N THR A 42 -5.14 7.57 0.50
CA THR A 42 -4.17 6.83 1.31
C THR A 42 -4.64 5.44 1.67
N LYS A 43 -3.68 4.54 1.86
CA LYS A 43 -3.92 3.21 2.38
C LYS A 43 -2.76 2.76 3.26
N THR A 44 -3.08 2.37 4.48
CA THR A 44 -2.11 1.84 5.43
C THR A 44 -1.94 0.33 5.28
N VAL A 45 -0.72 -0.15 5.37
CA VAL A 45 -0.36 -1.57 5.30
C VAL A 45 0.56 -1.91 6.46
N ALA A 46 0.08 -2.77 7.35
CA ALA A 46 0.85 -3.19 8.51
C ALA A 46 2.04 -4.08 8.10
N GLY A 47 3.24 -3.67 8.49
CA GLY A 47 4.47 -4.43 8.47
C GLY A 47 4.80 -4.94 9.87
N ARG A 48 4.15 -6.02 10.29
CA ARG A 48 4.45 -6.67 11.58
C ARG A 48 5.82 -7.32 11.57
N THR A 49 6.55 -7.19 12.68
CA THR A 49 7.81 -7.91 12.89
C THR A 49 7.56 -9.42 12.88
N GLY A 50 8.43 -10.19 12.22
CA GLY A 50 8.32 -11.65 12.18
C GLY A 50 7.25 -12.23 11.23
N LEU A 51 6.54 -11.40 10.46
CA LEU A 51 5.59 -11.86 9.43
C LEU A 51 6.22 -12.88 8.48
N TYR A 52 7.43 -12.61 8.00
CA TYR A 52 8.14 -13.52 7.10
C TYR A 52 8.35 -14.91 7.72
N ARG A 53 8.75 -14.98 9.00
CA ARG A 53 8.93 -16.27 9.69
C ARG A 53 7.61 -17.04 9.85
N ARG A 54 6.47 -16.34 9.92
CA ARG A 54 5.15 -16.94 10.11
C ARG A 54 4.47 -17.34 8.80
N THR A 55 4.63 -16.55 7.74
CA THR A 55 3.90 -16.71 6.48
C THR A 55 4.77 -17.12 5.30
N GLY A 56 6.11 -17.06 5.44
CA GLY A 56 7.05 -17.24 4.33
C GLY A 56 6.99 -16.14 3.27
N GLU A 57 6.15 -15.11 3.44
CA GLU A 57 5.91 -14.11 2.41
C GLU A 57 6.93 -12.98 2.47
N SER A 58 7.67 -12.79 1.38
CA SER A 58 8.66 -11.72 1.28
C SER A 58 8.01 -10.33 1.35
N LYS A 59 8.75 -9.34 1.84
CA LYS A 59 8.30 -7.94 1.86
C LYS A 59 7.86 -7.47 0.47
N ALA A 60 8.62 -7.80 -0.57
CA ALA A 60 8.32 -7.40 -1.94
C ALA A 60 6.97 -7.95 -2.41
N ARG A 61 6.71 -9.25 -2.23
CA ARG A 61 5.44 -9.89 -2.61
C ARG A 61 4.25 -9.28 -1.86
N ARG A 62 4.41 -9.02 -0.57
CA ARG A 62 3.38 -8.38 0.25
C ARG A 62 3.07 -6.95 -0.23
N LEU A 63 4.10 -6.15 -0.50
CA LEU A 63 3.94 -4.79 -1.00
C LEU A 63 3.36 -4.77 -2.42
N GLN A 64 3.75 -5.70 -3.31
CA GLN A 64 3.14 -5.87 -4.63
C GLN A 64 1.65 -6.13 -4.54
N ARG A 65 1.23 -7.05 -3.65
CA ARG A 65 -0.20 -7.36 -3.44
C ARG A 65 -0.96 -6.13 -2.95
N ALA A 66 -0.40 -5.42 -1.98
CA ALA A 66 -1.02 -4.23 -1.43
C ALA A 66 -1.07 -3.07 -2.44
N PHE A 67 -0.03 -2.90 -3.25
CA PHE A 67 0.04 -1.91 -4.31
C PHE A 67 -0.97 -2.20 -5.42
N ALA A 68 -1.05 -3.46 -5.89
CA ALA A 68 -2.06 -3.89 -6.86
C ALA A 68 -3.49 -3.61 -6.37
N GLU A 69 -3.74 -3.84 -5.08
CA GLU A 69 -5.04 -3.51 -4.49
C GLU A 69 -5.29 -2.00 -4.42
N HIS A 70 -4.26 -1.21 -4.09
CA HIS A 70 -4.38 0.25 -4.13
C HIS A 70 -4.70 0.74 -5.54
N LEU A 71 -4.07 0.19 -6.58
CA LEU A 71 -4.38 0.50 -7.97
C LEU A 71 -5.84 0.20 -8.32
N ARG A 72 -6.40 -0.93 -7.88
CA ARG A 72 -7.83 -1.22 -8.10
C ARG A 72 -8.75 -0.18 -7.48
N GLN A 73 -8.41 0.30 -6.28
CA GLN A 73 -9.17 1.36 -5.62
C GLN A 73 -9.11 2.68 -6.39
N ILE A 74 -7.93 3.04 -6.92
CA ILE A 74 -7.78 4.21 -7.79
C ILE A 74 -8.62 4.04 -9.07
N ALA A 75 -8.64 2.85 -9.67
CA ALA A 75 -9.43 2.54 -10.87
C ALA A 75 -10.94 2.75 -10.66
N VAL A 76 -11.45 2.32 -9.50
CA VAL A 76 -12.85 2.53 -9.11
C VAL A 76 -13.15 4.03 -8.96
N ARG A 77 -12.18 4.80 -8.44
CA ARG A 77 -12.35 6.24 -8.22
C ARG A 77 -12.27 7.04 -9.51
N TYR A 78 -11.42 6.64 -10.44
CA TYR A 78 -11.22 7.29 -11.73
C TYR A 78 -11.57 6.33 -12.88
N PRO A 79 -12.86 6.01 -13.05
CA PRO A 79 -13.28 5.05 -14.06
C PRO A 79 -13.07 5.60 -15.48
N ALA A 80 -12.66 4.74 -16.40
CA ALA A 80 -12.32 5.09 -17.78
C ALA A 80 -13.44 5.82 -18.55
N GLN A 81 -14.70 5.59 -18.19
CA GLN A 81 -15.86 6.25 -18.80
C GLN A 81 -15.91 7.76 -18.51
N LYS A 82 -15.39 8.18 -17.35
CA LYS A 82 -15.36 9.59 -16.91
C LYS A 82 -13.97 10.20 -17.04
N HIS A 83 -12.93 9.39 -16.92
CA HIS A 83 -11.54 9.79 -17.00
C HIS A 83 -10.88 9.05 -18.16
N PRO A 84 -11.01 9.55 -19.40
CA PRO A 84 -10.55 8.85 -20.58
C PRO A 84 -9.04 8.61 -20.57
N ARG A 85 -8.27 9.45 -19.86
CA ARG A 85 -6.83 9.25 -19.68
C ARG A 85 -6.44 9.47 -18.23
N VAL A 86 -5.85 8.44 -17.63
CA VAL A 86 -5.21 8.52 -16.31
C VAL A 86 -3.73 8.17 -16.47
N VAL A 87 -2.87 9.05 -15.95
CA VAL A 87 -1.42 8.86 -15.92
C VAL A 87 -1.01 8.62 -14.47
N LEU A 88 -0.39 7.48 -14.21
CA LEU A 88 0.17 7.13 -12.91
C LEU A 88 1.68 7.40 -12.94
N ILE A 89 2.16 8.23 -12.03
CA ILE A 89 3.58 8.51 -11.84
C ILE A 89 4.02 7.79 -10.58
N ILE A 90 4.98 6.88 -10.72
CA ILE A 90 5.52 6.07 -9.62
C ILE A 90 7.04 5.99 -9.75
N ASP A 91 7.74 5.59 -8.68
CA ASP A 91 9.17 5.29 -8.76
C ASP A 91 9.39 3.90 -9.40
N ASN A 92 10.66 3.51 -9.60
CA ASN A 92 11.00 2.20 -10.14
C ASN A 92 11.25 1.13 -9.05
N ALA A 93 10.58 1.23 -7.90
CA ALA A 93 10.78 0.25 -6.84
C ALA A 93 10.38 -1.17 -7.28
N PRO A 94 11.09 -2.24 -6.84
CA PRO A 94 10.83 -3.61 -7.28
C PRO A 94 9.40 -4.12 -7.05
N TRP A 95 8.68 -3.53 -6.09
CA TRP A 95 7.31 -3.90 -5.74
C TRP A 95 6.23 -3.18 -6.57
N HIS A 96 6.62 -2.30 -7.50
CA HIS A 96 5.76 -1.80 -8.58
C HIS A 96 5.72 -2.73 -9.79
N ALA A 97 6.58 -3.75 -9.83
CA ALA A 97 6.59 -4.76 -10.87
C ALA A 97 5.80 -6.02 -10.46
N GLY A 98 5.66 -6.96 -11.40
CA GLY A 98 5.07 -8.28 -11.16
C GLY A 98 3.67 -8.45 -11.73
N GLU A 99 3.27 -9.71 -11.89
CA GLU A 99 2.04 -10.09 -12.59
C GLU A 99 0.78 -9.48 -11.97
N GLY A 100 0.67 -9.50 -10.63
CA GLY A 100 -0.50 -8.95 -9.93
C GLY A 100 -0.67 -7.45 -10.14
N VAL A 101 0.43 -6.70 -10.26
CA VAL A 101 0.41 -5.25 -10.54
C VAL A 101 0.04 -5.01 -12.01
N GLN A 102 0.65 -5.76 -12.93
CA GLN A 102 0.34 -5.69 -14.35
C GLN A 102 -1.12 -6.05 -14.66
N ALA A 103 -1.66 -7.06 -13.97
CA ALA A 103 -3.08 -7.42 -14.06
C ALA A 103 -3.98 -6.28 -13.55
N ALA A 104 -3.60 -5.62 -12.45
CA ALA A 104 -4.35 -4.48 -11.93
C ALA A 104 -4.35 -3.29 -12.90
N LEU A 105 -3.24 -3.01 -13.60
CA LEU A 105 -3.14 -1.95 -14.61
C LEU A 105 -3.89 -2.28 -15.89
N ARG A 106 -3.90 -3.56 -16.31
CA ARG A 106 -4.64 -4.02 -17.49
C ARG A 106 -6.14 -4.21 -17.25
N ALA A 107 -6.58 -4.13 -16.00
CA ALA A 107 -7.98 -4.35 -15.64
C ALA A 107 -8.90 -3.38 -16.40
N ARG A 108 -10.06 -3.90 -16.83
CA ARG A 108 -11.05 -3.16 -17.64
C ARG A 108 -11.56 -1.87 -16.98
N ALA A 109 -11.45 -1.77 -15.66
CA ALA A 109 -11.75 -0.53 -14.91
C ALA A 109 -10.92 0.67 -15.42
N TRP A 110 -9.71 0.41 -15.91
CA TRP A 110 -8.81 1.40 -16.51
C TRP A 110 -8.96 1.54 -18.02
N ASN A 111 -9.29 0.45 -18.70
CA ASN A 111 -9.22 0.35 -20.15
C ASN A 111 -10.64 0.32 -20.74
N SER A 112 -11.12 1.50 -21.15
CA SER A 112 -12.07 1.56 -22.27
C SER A 112 -11.26 1.39 -23.56
N SER A 113 -11.87 0.88 -24.63
CA SER A 113 -11.22 0.59 -25.93
C SER A 113 -10.48 1.78 -26.56
N ALA A 114 -10.58 2.97 -25.97
CA ALA A 114 -10.05 4.23 -26.48
C ALA A 114 -8.73 4.69 -25.84
N CYS A 115 -8.36 4.27 -24.62
CA CYS A 115 -7.16 4.81 -23.95
C CYS A 115 -6.60 3.90 -22.82
N PRO A 116 -5.35 3.41 -22.95
CA PRO A 116 -4.69 2.66 -21.88
C PRO A 116 -4.10 3.57 -20.80
N VAL A 117 -4.09 3.10 -19.55
CA VAL A 117 -3.32 3.72 -18.46
C VAL A 117 -1.83 3.74 -18.82
N THR A 118 -1.22 4.93 -18.72
CA THR A 118 0.21 5.10 -18.91
C THR A 118 0.88 5.20 -17.54
N VAL A 119 1.76 4.25 -17.22
CA VAL A 119 2.65 4.35 -16.06
C VAL A 119 3.94 5.01 -16.51
N ARG A 120 4.36 6.07 -15.81
CA ARG A 120 5.65 6.73 -16.03
C ARG A 120 6.49 6.62 -14.77
N ASN A 121 7.75 6.23 -14.94
CA ASN A 121 8.72 6.25 -13.86
C ASN A 121 9.20 7.68 -13.66
N SER A 122 9.17 8.18 -12.43
CA SER A 122 9.93 9.39 -12.06
C SER A 122 11.41 9.00 -12.01
N THR A 123 12.18 9.49 -12.98
CA THR A 123 13.66 9.44 -12.98
C THR A 123 14.24 10.16 -11.78
#